data_AF-A0AAN8FXE0-F1
#
_entry.id   AF-A0AAN8FXE0-F1
#
_cell.length_a   1.000
_cell.length_b   1.000
_cell.length_c   1.000
_cell.angle_alpha   90.00
_cell.angle_beta   90.00
_cell.angle_gamma   90.00
#
_symmetry.space_group_name_H-M   'P 1'
#
loop_
_entity.id
_entity.type
_entity.pdbx_description
1 polymer ?
#
loop_
_entity_poly.entity_id
_entity_poly.type
_entity_poly.pdbx_seq_one_letter_code
_entity_poly.pdbx_strand_id
1 'polypeptide(L)'
;MWLITLKNICRYNDKEPIFNASSHVLQIQIAGRSVAVPVPVSITSIDPIAEQPPPDCSPPQIEWAYGYRGKDVRNNVHYLPTGELVYYCGCIVVMYNVSEQYQRHYTGHTSDVKCICVHPNRVVIASGQTTCHRRDRRLDFDRRDPIVTLLDIDEELNHHHTEAHIRIWDSITLATLHVLDGSKAMFEKAIAAVAFSIADGRWKSSCLHR
;
A
#
# COMPACT_ATOMS: atom_id res chain seq x y z
N MET A 1 -7.86 -5.77 10.73
CA MET A 1 -8.13 -4.99 11.96
C MET A 1 -7.08 -3.89 12.02
N TRP A 2 -7.40 -2.71 11.49
CA TRP A 2 -6.46 -1.59 11.46
C TRP A 2 -6.78 -0.67 12.65
N LEU A 3 -6.08 -0.88 13.76
CA LEU A 3 -6.02 0.10 14.84
C LEU A 3 -5.24 1.30 14.31
N ILE A 4 -5.93 2.41 14.02
CA ILE A 4 -5.27 3.71 13.80
C ILE A 4 -4.82 4.17 15.18
N THR A 5 -3.65 3.71 15.60
CA THR A 5 -3.00 4.20 16.81
C THR A 5 -2.34 5.54 16.52
N LEU A 6 -2.68 6.56 17.31
CA LEU A 6 -1.95 7.84 17.35
C LEU A 6 -0.46 7.67 17.72
N LYS A 7 -0.03 6.48 18.15
CA LYS A 7 1.38 6.10 18.31
C LYS A 7 2.23 6.36 17.05
N ASN A 8 1.63 6.34 15.85
CA ASN A 8 2.37 6.68 14.62
C ASN A 8 2.63 8.18 14.43
N ILE A 9 1.93 9.08 15.14
CA ILE A 9 2.20 10.52 15.10
C ILE A 9 3.38 10.87 16.03
N CYS A 10 3.53 10.17 17.15
CA CYS A 10 4.65 10.37 18.09
C CYS A 10 6.01 9.92 17.52
N ARG A 11 6.04 9.05 16.49
CA ARG A 11 7.29 8.63 15.83
C ARG A 11 8.06 9.76 15.12
N TYR A 12 7.42 10.91 14.87
CA TYR A 12 8.03 12.06 14.19
C TYR A 12 8.01 13.36 15.02
N ASN A 13 7.60 13.28 16.28
CA ASN A 13 7.52 14.44 17.16
C ASN A 13 8.21 14.13 18.49
N ASP A 14 9.18 14.96 18.85
CA ASP A 14 9.93 14.83 20.10
C ASP A 14 9.10 15.19 21.34
N LYS A 15 7.88 15.71 21.15
CA LYS A 15 7.00 16.16 22.22
C LYS A 15 5.61 15.58 22.08
N GLU A 16 5.10 15.07 23.20
CA GLU A 16 3.72 14.64 23.34
C GLU A 16 2.75 15.82 23.21
N PRO A 17 1.51 15.56 22.73
CA PRO A 17 0.48 16.57 22.65
C PRO A 17 0.05 17.02 24.07
N ILE A 18 -0.13 18.34 24.26
CA ILE A 18 -0.48 18.94 25.55
C ILE A 18 -1.80 19.70 25.42
N PHE A 19 -2.81 19.32 26.20
CA PHE A 19 -4.05 20.07 26.30
C PHE A 19 -4.01 21.06 27.46
N ASN A 20 -4.20 22.35 27.17
CA ASN A 20 -4.35 23.39 28.17
C ASN A 20 -5.83 23.78 28.32
N ALA A 21 -6.45 23.33 29.41
CA ALA A 21 -7.85 23.59 29.71
C ALA A 21 -8.14 25.08 29.97
N SER A 22 -7.17 25.85 30.48
CA SER A 22 -7.37 27.28 30.79
C SER A 22 -7.43 28.15 29.53
N SER A 23 -6.66 27.79 28.50
CA SER A 23 -6.65 28.49 27.22
C SER A 23 -7.52 27.81 26.16
N HIS A 24 -8.09 26.64 26.45
CA HIS A 24 -8.81 25.79 25.50
C HIS A 24 -8.00 25.52 24.21
N VAL A 25 -6.70 25.24 24.38
CA VAL A 25 -5.78 24.95 23.28
C VAL A 25 -5.14 23.58 23.48
N LEU A 26 -5.22 22.76 22.43
CA LEU A 26 -4.42 21.55 22.30
C LEU A 26 -3.16 21.87 21.49
N GLN A 27 -2.00 21.84 22.13
CA GLN A 27 -0.72 21.93 21.45
C GLN A 27 -0.30 20.56 20.95
N ILE A 28 -0.11 20.45 19.64
CA ILE A 28 0.44 19.27 18.99
C ILE A 28 1.70 19.66 18.24
N GLN A 29 2.67 18.77 18.12
CA GLN A 29 3.75 18.96 17.16
C GLN A 29 3.39 18.31 15.83
N ILE A 30 3.82 18.90 14.73
CA ILE A 30 3.74 18.32 13.39
C ILE A 30 5.06 18.63 12.70
N ALA A 31 5.86 17.60 12.43
CA ALA A 31 7.17 17.72 11.77
C ALA A 31 8.09 18.75 12.47
N GLY A 32 8.19 18.68 13.80
CA GLY A 32 9.02 19.57 14.62
C GLY A 32 8.47 20.99 14.83
N ARG A 33 7.32 21.34 14.24
CA ARG A 33 6.64 22.63 14.46
C ARG A 33 5.49 22.48 15.45
N SER A 34 5.40 23.39 16.43
CA SER A 34 4.27 23.44 17.36
C SER A 34 3.05 24.07 16.67
N VAL A 35 1.92 23.37 16.72
CA VAL A 35 0.63 23.77 16.17
C VAL A 35 -0.39 23.82 17.31
N ALA A 36 -1.06 24.96 17.45
CA ALA A 36 -2.11 25.17 18.42
C ALA A 36 -3.47 24.89 17.77
N VAL A 37 -4.17 23.87 18.27
CA VAL A 37 -5.52 23.48 17.82
C VAL A 37 -6.54 24.01 18.83
N PRO A 38 -7.49 24.87 18.44
CA PRO A 38 -8.52 25.35 19.34
C PRO A 38 -9.49 24.21 19.69
N VAL A 39 -9.82 24.09 20.97
CA VAL A 39 -10.75 23.07 21.49
C VAL A 39 -12.05 23.77 21.94
N PRO A 40 -13.24 23.21 21.65
CA PRO A 40 -14.49 23.77 22.15
C PRO A 40 -14.50 23.94 23.67
N VAL A 41 -15.04 25.06 24.15
CA VAL A 41 -15.09 25.40 25.60
C VAL A 41 -15.91 24.41 26.43
N SER A 42 -16.80 23.65 25.79
CA SER A 42 -17.58 22.58 26.42
C SER A 42 -16.71 21.41 26.90
N ILE A 43 -15.47 21.31 26.41
CA ILE A 43 -14.56 20.23 26.78
C ILE A 43 -13.58 20.72 27.84
N THR A 44 -13.71 20.16 29.04
CA THR A 44 -12.93 20.55 30.24
C THR A 44 -11.69 19.69 30.45
N SER A 45 -11.69 18.47 29.93
CA SER A 45 -10.62 17.49 30.06
C SER A 45 -10.59 16.63 28.80
N ILE A 46 -9.40 16.49 28.21
CA ILE A 46 -9.12 15.56 27.13
C ILE A 46 -7.79 14.90 27.49
N ASP A 47 -7.75 13.58 27.45
CA ASP A 47 -6.50 12.84 27.34
C ASP A 47 -6.15 12.73 25.84
N PRO A 48 -5.15 13.48 25.34
CA PRO A 48 -4.82 13.49 23.91
C PRO A 48 -4.12 12.20 23.44
N ILE A 49 -3.72 11.33 24.37
CA ILE A 49 -3.01 10.07 24.08
C ILE A 49 -3.94 8.86 24.29
N ALA A 50 -5.12 9.06 24.88
CA ALA A 50 -6.10 8.00 25.09
C ALA A 50 -6.45 7.28 23.78
N GLU A 51 -6.36 5.94 23.81
CA GLU A 51 -6.79 5.11 22.71
C GLU A 51 -8.30 5.26 22.50
N GLN A 52 -8.70 5.59 21.27
CA GLN A 52 -10.10 5.67 20.88
C GLN A 52 -10.54 4.33 20.28
N PRO A 53 -11.78 3.88 20.54
CA PRO A 53 -12.32 2.71 19.88
C PRO A 53 -12.36 2.93 18.36
N PRO A 54 -12.33 1.85 17.55
CA PRO A 54 -12.58 1.98 16.12
C PRO A 54 -13.96 2.62 15.89
N PRO A 55 -14.14 3.37 14.79
CA PRO A 55 -15.45 3.89 14.43
C PRO A 55 -16.49 2.76 14.35
N ASP A 56 -17.72 3.03 14.81
CA ASP A 56 -18.84 2.09 14.75
C ASP A 56 -19.33 1.84 13.30
N CYS A 57 -18.82 2.58 12.33
CA CYS A 57 -19.15 2.40 10.93
C CYS A 57 -18.32 1.28 10.28
N SER A 58 -18.93 0.61 9.30
CA SER A 58 -18.21 -0.33 8.46
C SER A 58 -17.00 0.35 7.79
N PRO A 59 -15.88 -0.36 7.62
CA PRO A 59 -14.72 0.20 6.95
C PRO A 59 -15.10 0.68 5.53
N PRO A 60 -14.56 1.82 5.08
CA PRO A 60 -14.86 2.33 3.76
C PRO A 60 -14.44 1.32 2.69
N GLN A 61 -15.27 1.16 1.67
CA GLN A 61 -14.98 0.33 0.50
C GLN A 61 -14.80 1.20 -0.73
N ILE A 62 -13.93 0.75 -1.63
CA ILE A 62 -13.68 1.45 -2.89
C ILE A 62 -14.86 1.16 -3.82
N GLU A 63 -15.52 2.22 -4.28
CA GLU A 63 -16.58 2.13 -5.28
C GLU A 63 -16.02 2.36 -6.70
N TRP A 64 -15.11 3.33 -6.85
CA TRP A 64 -14.58 3.71 -8.14
C TRP A 64 -13.13 4.17 -8.07
N ALA A 65 -12.34 3.76 -9.06
CA ALA A 65 -10.99 4.25 -9.31
C ALA A 65 -10.98 5.06 -10.60
N TYR A 66 -10.55 6.33 -10.49
CA TYR A 66 -10.41 7.23 -11.63
C TYR A 66 -8.98 7.21 -12.16
N GLY A 67 -8.85 7.10 -13.48
CA GLY A 67 -7.57 7.16 -14.18
C GLY A 67 -7.08 5.82 -14.71
N TYR A 68 -6.17 5.91 -15.68
CA TYR A 68 -5.53 4.78 -16.33
C TYR A 68 -4.04 5.10 -16.55
N ARG A 69 -3.17 4.16 -16.19
CA ARG A 69 -1.72 4.32 -16.36
C ARG A 69 -1.29 3.96 -17.79
N GLY A 70 -1.47 4.89 -18.73
CA GLY A 70 -1.09 4.69 -20.14
C GLY A 70 0.24 5.33 -20.59
N LYS A 71 0.84 6.20 -19.77
CA LYS A 71 1.99 7.03 -20.18
C LYS A 71 3.32 6.28 -20.19
N ASP A 72 3.58 5.50 -19.15
CA ASP A 72 4.90 4.90 -18.86
C ASP A 72 4.87 3.37 -18.84
N VAL A 73 3.74 2.75 -19.21
CA VAL A 73 3.58 1.30 -19.23
C VAL A 73 2.89 0.84 -20.52
N ARG A 74 3.02 -0.46 -20.82
CA ARG A 74 2.50 -1.12 -22.02
C ARG A 74 1.87 -2.44 -21.61
N ASN A 75 1.02 -2.99 -22.49
CA ASN A 75 0.42 -4.32 -22.35
C ASN A 75 -0.26 -4.51 -20.98
N ASN A 76 -1.05 -3.53 -20.57
CA ASN A 76 -1.65 -3.44 -19.23
C ASN A 76 -3.16 -3.21 -19.25
N VAL A 77 -3.80 -3.49 -20.38
CA VAL A 77 -5.25 -3.54 -20.53
C VAL A 77 -5.61 -4.86 -21.20
N HIS A 78 -6.51 -5.62 -20.59
CA HIS A 78 -7.00 -6.88 -21.12
C HIS A 78 -8.52 -6.94 -21.03
N TYR A 79 -9.16 -7.56 -22.01
CA TYR A 79 -10.60 -7.82 -21.99
C TYR A 79 -10.86 -9.26 -21.56
N LEU A 80 -11.69 -9.46 -20.53
CA LEU A 80 -12.08 -10.77 -20.05
C LEU A 80 -13.36 -11.27 -20.74
N PRO A 81 -13.56 -12.60 -20.85
CA PRO A 81 -14.81 -13.18 -21.32
C PRO A 81 -16.04 -12.78 -20.50
N THR A 82 -15.83 -12.33 -19.25
CA THR A 82 -16.89 -11.79 -18.37
C THR A 82 -17.43 -10.44 -18.83
N GLY A 83 -16.82 -9.80 -19.83
CA GLY A 83 -17.17 -8.45 -20.29
C GLY A 83 -16.41 -7.33 -19.58
N GLU A 84 -15.45 -7.68 -18.73
CA GLU A 84 -14.70 -6.73 -17.91
C GLU A 84 -13.36 -6.36 -18.54
N LEU A 85 -13.03 -5.06 -18.49
CA LEU A 85 -11.70 -4.54 -18.79
C LEU A 85 -10.84 -4.58 -17.55
N VAL A 86 -9.71 -5.28 -17.62
CA VAL A 86 -8.72 -5.38 -16.55
C VAL A 86 -7.55 -4.47 -16.85
N TYR A 87 -7.25 -3.56 -15.93
CA TYR A 87 -6.09 -2.68 -15.96
C TYR A 87 -5.71 -2.30 -14.53
N TYR A 88 -4.64 -1.53 -14.32
CA TYR A 88 -4.25 -1.08 -12.98
C TYR A 88 -3.97 0.42 -12.92
N CYS A 89 -4.16 0.97 -11.72
CA CYS A 89 -3.86 2.36 -11.38
C CYS A 89 -3.28 2.40 -9.95
N GLY A 90 -2.04 2.89 -9.81
CA GLY A 90 -1.32 2.83 -8.54
C GLY A 90 -1.10 1.38 -8.07
N CYS A 91 -1.56 1.06 -6.87
CA CYS A 91 -1.48 -0.27 -6.25
C CYS A 91 -2.74 -1.14 -6.45
N ILE A 92 -3.70 -0.71 -7.27
CA ILE A 92 -4.99 -1.42 -7.42
C ILE A 92 -5.12 -1.93 -8.86
N VAL A 93 -5.60 -3.16 -9.02
CA VAL A 93 -6.07 -3.66 -10.31
C VAL A 93 -7.58 -3.48 -10.38
N VAL A 94 -8.03 -2.77 -11.42
CA VAL A 94 -9.42 -2.46 -11.72
C VAL A 94 -9.94 -3.46 -12.75
N MET A 95 -11.11 -4.01 -12.48
CA MET A 95 -11.90 -4.79 -13.44
C MET A 95 -13.20 -4.03 -13.67
N TYR A 96 -13.32 -3.42 -14.85
CA TYR A 96 -14.40 -2.50 -15.18
C TYR A 96 -15.35 -3.13 -16.19
N ASN A 97 -16.60 -3.33 -15.80
CA ASN A 97 -17.65 -3.73 -16.71
C ASN A 97 -18.24 -2.47 -17.38
N VAL A 98 -17.96 -2.31 -18.68
CA VAL A 98 -18.41 -1.13 -19.45
C VAL A 98 -19.92 -1.17 -19.68
N SER A 99 -20.50 -2.34 -19.82
CA SER A 99 -21.94 -2.50 -20.10
C SER A 99 -22.78 -2.15 -18.87
N GLU A 100 -22.37 -2.64 -17.70
CA GLU A 100 -23.11 -2.49 -16.45
C GLU A 100 -22.63 -1.32 -15.58
N GLN A 101 -21.56 -0.62 -16.01
CA GLN A 101 -21.02 0.57 -15.34
C GLN A 101 -20.69 0.35 -13.86
N TYR A 102 -20.07 -0.79 -13.52
CA TYR A 102 -19.53 -1.05 -12.19
C TYR A 102 -18.06 -1.47 -12.25
N GLN A 103 -17.35 -1.30 -11.14
CA GLN A 103 -15.97 -1.74 -10.98
C GLN A 103 -15.84 -2.76 -9.84
N ARG A 104 -14.94 -3.72 -10.04
CA ARG A 104 -14.40 -4.58 -8.98
C ARG A 104 -12.91 -4.29 -8.85
N HIS A 105 -12.39 -4.34 -7.63
CA HIS A 105 -11.02 -3.93 -7.34
C HIS A 105 -10.27 -5.06 -6.66
N TYR A 106 -9.15 -5.45 -7.24
CA TYR A 106 -8.17 -6.29 -6.56
C TYR A 106 -7.15 -5.40 -5.85
N THR A 107 -7.20 -5.39 -4.52
CA THR A 107 -6.39 -4.52 -3.64
C THR A 107 -5.30 -5.29 -2.89
N GLY A 108 -4.85 -6.43 -3.44
CA GLY A 108 -3.84 -7.27 -2.78
C GLY A 108 -2.45 -6.65 -2.75
N HIS A 109 -2.14 -5.71 -3.65
CA HIS A 109 -0.82 -5.09 -3.75
C HIS A 109 -0.61 -3.98 -2.72
N THR A 110 0.61 -3.91 -2.18
CA THR A 110 1.01 -2.93 -1.17
C THR A 110 1.81 -1.76 -1.77
N SER A 111 2.16 -1.84 -3.04
CA SER A 111 2.94 -0.85 -3.78
C SER A 111 2.47 -0.77 -5.24
N ASP A 112 3.06 0.13 -6.02
CA ASP A 112 2.73 0.39 -7.42
C ASP A 112 2.76 -0.90 -8.26
N VAL A 113 1.63 -1.23 -8.91
CA VAL A 113 1.57 -2.30 -9.92
C VAL A 113 2.27 -1.82 -11.19
N LYS A 114 3.12 -2.68 -11.75
CA LYS A 114 3.94 -2.38 -12.94
C LYS A 114 3.68 -3.29 -14.11
N CYS A 115 3.16 -4.47 -13.87
CA CYS A 115 2.85 -5.41 -14.94
C CYS A 115 1.66 -6.29 -14.54
N ILE A 116 0.95 -6.75 -15.55
CA ILE A 116 -0.18 -7.66 -15.43
C ILE A 116 -0.17 -8.60 -16.63
N CYS A 117 -0.63 -9.83 -16.41
CA CYS A 117 -0.83 -10.80 -17.47
C CYS A 117 -2.04 -11.67 -17.12
N VAL A 118 -2.86 -11.95 -18.13
CA VAL A 118 -4.01 -12.85 -18.02
C VAL A 118 -3.61 -14.22 -18.55
N HIS A 119 -3.86 -15.26 -17.75
CA HIS A 119 -3.62 -16.65 -18.14
C HIS A 119 -4.49 -17.04 -19.36
N PRO A 120 -4.08 -18.01 -20.22
CA PRO A 120 -4.87 -18.44 -21.37
C PRO A 120 -6.29 -18.91 -21.04
N ASN A 121 -6.53 -19.46 -19.84
CA ASN A 121 -7.88 -19.82 -19.36
C ASN A 121 -8.78 -18.61 -19.06
N ARG A 122 -8.24 -17.38 -19.11
CA ARG A 122 -8.94 -16.11 -18.87
C ARG A 122 -9.56 -15.94 -17.48
N VAL A 123 -9.24 -16.80 -16.53
CA VAL A 123 -9.74 -16.74 -15.14
C VAL A 123 -8.63 -16.31 -14.18
N VAL A 124 -7.42 -16.80 -14.40
CA VAL A 124 -6.27 -16.51 -13.54
C VAL A 124 -5.49 -15.31 -14.07
N ILE A 125 -5.08 -14.43 -13.15
CA ILE A 125 -4.32 -13.23 -13.47
C ILE A 125 -3.05 -13.20 -12.61
N ALA A 126 -1.95 -12.79 -13.22
CA ALA A 126 -0.70 -12.50 -12.53
C ALA A 126 -0.43 -10.99 -12.59
N SER A 127 -0.11 -10.36 -11.48
CA SER A 127 0.28 -8.96 -11.41
C SER A 127 1.49 -8.75 -10.52
N GLY A 128 2.39 -7.86 -10.93
CA GLY A 128 3.66 -7.61 -10.26
C GLY A 128 3.77 -6.17 -9.77
N GLN A 129 4.30 -5.99 -8.56
CA GLN A 129 4.49 -4.66 -7.96
C GLN A 129 5.95 -4.21 -7.89
N THR A 130 6.17 -2.93 -7.61
CA THR A 130 7.48 -2.41 -7.21
C THR A 130 7.78 -2.74 -5.75
N THR A 131 9.05 -2.60 -5.36
CA THR A 131 9.38 -2.40 -3.96
C THR A 131 8.73 -1.10 -3.47
N CYS A 132 8.39 -1.03 -2.19
CA CYS A 132 8.06 0.27 -1.60
C CYS A 132 9.38 0.99 -1.28
N HIS A 133 9.65 2.07 -1.99
CA HIS A 133 10.55 3.09 -1.50
C HIS A 133 9.69 4.08 -0.73
N ARG A 134 9.49 3.85 0.57
CA ARG A 134 9.07 4.96 1.43
C ARG A 134 10.15 6.01 1.24
N ARG A 135 9.81 7.18 0.69
CA ARG A 135 10.73 8.31 0.62
C ARG A 135 10.94 8.78 2.06
N ASP A 136 11.82 8.13 2.79
CA ASP A 136 12.61 8.90 3.74
C ASP A 136 13.51 9.81 2.91
N ARG A 137 12.95 10.98 2.59
CA ARG A 137 13.71 12.14 2.13
C ARG A 137 14.51 12.66 3.32
N ARG A 138 15.55 11.91 3.67
CA ARG A 138 16.81 12.36 4.27
C ARG A 138 17.71 11.13 4.37
N LEU A 139 18.34 10.77 3.27
CA LEU A 139 19.66 10.16 3.37
C LEU A 139 20.62 11.28 3.80
N ASP A 140 20.56 11.66 5.07
CA ASP A 140 21.72 12.24 5.72
C ASP A 140 22.70 11.07 5.85
N PHE A 141 23.60 10.96 4.88
CA PHE A 141 24.60 9.89 4.78
C PHE A 141 25.75 10.11 5.79
N ASP A 142 25.45 10.68 6.96
CA ASP A 142 26.44 10.97 7.98
C ASP A 142 25.98 10.41 9.32
N ARG A 143 26.65 9.30 9.71
CA ARG A 143 26.55 8.55 10.97
C ARG A 143 25.23 7.82 11.22
N ARG A 144 25.15 6.57 10.73
CA ARG A 144 24.27 5.58 11.36
C ARG A 144 24.88 5.21 12.70
N ASP A 145 24.17 5.47 13.79
CA ASP A 145 24.55 4.94 15.09
C ASP A 145 24.47 3.40 15.05
N PRO A 146 25.39 2.69 15.72
CA PRO A 146 25.36 1.23 15.76
C PRO A 146 24.06 0.76 16.42
N ILE A 147 23.49 -0.33 15.89
CA ILE A 147 22.29 -0.97 16.44
C ILE A 147 22.62 -1.47 17.85
N VAL A 148 21.90 -0.98 18.87
CA VAL A 148 22.20 -1.30 20.29
C VAL A 148 21.09 -2.14 20.92
N THR A 149 19.85 -2.12 20.41
CA THR A 149 18.72 -2.81 21.06
C THR A 149 17.97 -3.78 20.12
N LEU A 150 17.29 -4.76 20.72
CA LEU A 150 16.40 -5.68 19.99
C LEU A 150 15.21 -4.97 19.33
N LEU A 151 14.79 -3.82 19.87
CA LEU A 151 13.76 -2.97 19.27
C LEU A 151 14.28 -2.28 18.00
N ASP A 152 15.54 -1.87 17.97
CA ASP A 152 16.18 -1.30 16.76
C ASP A 152 16.32 -2.36 15.66
N ILE A 153 16.54 -3.62 16.05
CA ILE A 153 16.54 -4.78 15.13
C ILE A 153 15.14 -5.01 14.58
N ASP A 154 14.10 -5.05 15.41
CA ASP A 154 12.71 -5.16 14.97
C ASP A 154 12.27 -3.96 14.12
N GLU A 155 12.78 -2.76 14.37
CA GLU A 155 12.55 -1.58 13.54
C GLU A 155 13.30 -1.65 12.20
N GLU A 156 14.55 -2.13 12.15
CA GLU A 156 15.27 -2.41 10.89
C GLU A 156 14.63 -3.53 10.08
N LEU A 157 14.13 -4.58 10.75
CA LEU A 157 13.36 -5.67 10.14
C LEU A 157 11.98 -5.20 9.65
N ASN A 158 11.35 -4.24 10.33
CA ASN A 158 10.11 -3.61 9.86
C ASN A 158 10.36 -2.50 8.81
N HIS A 159 11.59 -1.96 8.71
CA HIS A 159 12.05 -1.09 7.62
C HIS A 159 12.42 -1.87 6.36
N HIS A 160 12.26 -3.20 6.35
CA HIS A 160 12.29 -3.99 5.14
C HIS A 160 11.22 -3.47 4.17
N HIS A 161 11.70 -2.71 3.18
CA HIS A 161 11.06 -2.49 1.90
C HIS A 161 10.09 -3.63 1.59
N THR A 162 8.79 -3.37 1.42
CA THR A 162 7.89 -4.42 0.90
C THR A 162 8.46 -4.82 -0.45
N GLU A 163 9.04 -6.01 -0.52
CA GLU A 163 9.79 -6.44 -1.69
C GLU A 163 8.89 -6.45 -2.93
N ALA A 164 9.51 -6.29 -4.10
CA ALA A 164 8.81 -6.50 -5.34
C ALA A 164 8.41 -7.98 -5.41
N HIS A 165 7.12 -8.22 -5.56
CA HIS A 165 6.58 -9.58 -5.63
C HIS A 165 5.50 -9.68 -6.71
N ILE A 166 5.21 -10.91 -7.09
CA ILE A 166 4.14 -11.24 -8.03
C ILE A 166 2.99 -11.87 -7.26
N ARG A 167 1.77 -11.48 -7.59
CA ARG A 167 0.55 -12.12 -7.09
C ARG A 167 -0.14 -12.83 -8.23
N ILE A 168 -0.48 -14.08 -8.00
CA ILE A 168 -1.37 -14.86 -8.87
C ILE A 168 -2.70 -14.93 -8.16
N TRP A 169 -3.77 -14.51 -8.84
CA TRP A 169 -5.09 -14.36 -8.24
C TRP A 169 -6.19 -14.71 -9.23
N ASP A 170 -7.37 -14.98 -8.68
CA ASP A 170 -8.55 -15.38 -9.42
C ASP A 170 -9.43 -14.15 -9.74
N SER A 171 -9.75 -13.94 -11.02
CA SER A 171 -10.53 -12.78 -11.48
C SER A 171 -12.01 -12.79 -11.09
N ILE A 172 -12.56 -13.94 -10.70
CA ILE A 172 -13.96 -14.10 -10.29
C ILE A 172 -14.07 -13.79 -8.80
N THR A 173 -13.29 -14.49 -7.98
CA THR A 173 -13.36 -14.39 -6.52
C THR A 173 -12.51 -13.28 -5.92
N LEU A 174 -11.58 -12.73 -6.71
CA LEU A 174 -10.54 -11.80 -6.26
C LEU A 174 -9.60 -12.36 -5.18
N ALA A 175 -9.63 -13.68 -4.98
CA ALA A 175 -8.77 -14.36 -4.04
C ALA A 175 -7.32 -14.42 -4.57
N THR A 176 -6.36 -14.14 -3.69
CA THR A 176 -4.95 -14.37 -4.01
C THR A 176 -4.68 -15.87 -3.88
N LEU A 177 -4.28 -16.50 -4.98
CA LEU A 177 -3.96 -17.92 -5.05
C LEU A 177 -2.52 -18.17 -4.60
N HIS A 178 -1.60 -17.35 -5.09
CA HIS A 178 -0.19 -17.43 -4.74
C HIS A 178 0.44 -16.05 -4.64
N VAL A 179 1.35 -15.89 -3.69
CA VAL A 179 2.30 -14.79 -3.65
C VAL A 179 3.66 -15.39 -3.95
N LEU A 180 4.34 -14.83 -4.93
CA LEU A 180 5.69 -15.19 -5.31
C LEU A 180 6.60 -14.10 -4.77
N ASP A 181 6.91 -14.23 -3.48
CA ASP A 181 7.96 -13.50 -2.80
C ASP A 181 9.27 -14.25 -2.99
N GLY A 182 10.30 -13.56 -3.47
CA GLY A 182 11.59 -14.17 -3.65
C GLY A 182 12.29 -14.28 -2.30
N SER A 183 12.05 -15.34 -1.52
CA SER A 183 12.89 -15.62 -0.37
C SER A 183 14.36 -15.72 -0.86
N LYS A 184 15.16 -14.69 -0.55
CA LYS A 184 16.41 -14.25 -1.23
C LYS A 184 16.20 -13.51 -2.55
N ALA A 185 16.00 -12.20 -2.47
CA ALA A 185 16.54 -11.16 -3.38
C ALA A 185 16.49 -11.46 -4.90
N MET A 186 15.40 -12.03 -5.42
CA MET A 186 15.25 -12.19 -6.87
C MET A 186 14.78 -10.91 -7.57
N PHE A 187 14.13 -9.99 -6.84
CA PHE A 187 13.50 -8.79 -7.40
C PHE A 187 13.84 -7.54 -6.57
N GLU A 188 14.90 -6.84 -6.97
CA GLU A 188 15.48 -5.74 -6.19
C GLU A 188 14.66 -4.44 -6.19
N LYS A 189 13.96 -4.13 -7.29
CA LYS A 189 13.30 -2.82 -7.48
C LYS A 189 11.84 -2.93 -7.92
N ALA A 190 11.59 -3.75 -8.94
CA ALA A 190 10.24 -3.91 -9.48
C ALA A 190 10.12 -5.13 -10.38
N ILE A 191 8.91 -5.65 -10.47
CA ILE A 191 8.56 -6.60 -11.53
C ILE A 191 8.15 -5.82 -12.78
N ALA A 192 9.03 -5.82 -13.79
CA ALA A 192 8.78 -5.08 -15.04
C ALA A 192 7.83 -5.80 -16.00
N ALA A 193 7.83 -7.13 -16.01
CA ALA A 193 7.01 -7.94 -16.90
C ALA A 193 6.72 -9.33 -16.31
N VAL A 194 5.52 -9.85 -16.62
CA VAL A 194 5.08 -11.21 -16.27
C VAL A 194 4.36 -11.82 -17.47
N ALA A 195 4.50 -13.13 -17.66
CA ALA A 195 3.80 -13.85 -18.72
C ALA A 195 3.44 -15.28 -18.31
N PHE A 196 2.33 -15.80 -18.82
CA PHE A 196 2.02 -17.23 -18.72
C PHE A 196 2.57 -17.98 -19.94
N SER A 197 3.14 -19.17 -19.73
CA SER A 197 3.52 -20.07 -20.82
C SER A 197 2.25 -20.62 -21.48
N ILE A 198 2.23 -20.60 -22.81
CA ILE A 198 1.09 -21.06 -23.62
C ILE A 198 1.10 -22.59 -23.76
N ALA A 199 2.27 -23.23 -23.66
CA ALA A 199 2.42 -24.68 -23.90
C ALA A 199 1.85 -25.56 -22.77
N ASP A 200 2.02 -25.16 -21.51
CA ASP A 200 1.73 -26.02 -20.34
C ASP A 200 0.86 -25.34 -19.27
N GLY A 201 0.40 -24.09 -19.49
CA GLY A 201 -0.30 -23.28 -18.48
C GLY A 201 0.56 -22.84 -17.28
N ARG A 202 1.86 -23.19 -17.25
CA ARG A 202 2.82 -22.76 -16.21
C ARG A 202 3.26 -21.31 -16.42
N TRP A 203 3.45 -20.55 -15.36
CA TRP A 203 3.86 -19.14 -15.44
C TRP A 203 5.39 -18.99 -15.59
N LYS A 204 5.83 -17.91 -16.27
CA LYS A 204 7.24 -17.51 -16.40
C LYS A 204 7.37 -16.01 -16.09
N SER A 205 8.27 -15.65 -15.18
CA SER A 205 8.55 -14.25 -14.84
C SER A 205 9.91 -13.81 -15.36
N SER A 206 10.03 -12.57 -15.85
CA SER A 206 11.31 -11.98 -16.26
C SER A 206 11.53 -10.63 -15.57
N CYS A 207 12.63 -10.49 -14.84
CA CYS A 207 13.04 -9.21 -14.25
C CYS A 207 13.88 -8.45 -15.28
N LEU A 208 13.47 -7.23 -15.65
CA LEU A 208 14.25 -6.38 -16.57
C LEU A 208 15.05 -5.39 -15.72
N HIS A 209 16.38 -5.54 -15.69
CA HIS A 209 17.27 -4.52 -15.16
C HIS A 209 17.34 -3.37 -16.18
N ARG A 210 16.94 -2.16 -15.78
CA ARG A 210 17.27 -0.91 -16.49
C ARG A 210 18.11 -0.04 -15.59
#